data_AF-A0AAW7XJ82-F1
#
_entry.id   AF-A0AAW7XJ82-F1
#
_cell.length_a   1.000
_cell.length_b   1.000
_cell.length_c   1.000
_cell.angle_alpha   90.00
_cell.angle_beta   90.00
_cell.angle_gamma   90.00
#
_symmetry.space_group_name_H-M   'P 1'
#
loop_
_entity.id
_entity.type
_entity.pdbx_description
1 polymer ?
#
loop_
_entity_poly.entity_id
_entity_poly.type
_entity_poly.pdbx_seq_one_letter_code
_entity_poly.pdbx_strand_id
1 'polypeptide(L)'
;MRNAELCPVWLRWVVFVACVSAVMYGIFRPVPPEMLFDNSDKVGHFLAFSALGITARLALPNRLQWFIWPVLALAAFVLEYLQGVWLPLRTFSLEDSYANLCGVAIGFAVCWVIARYCSK
;
A
#
# COMPACT_ATOMS: atom_id res chain seq x y z
N MET A 1 19.45 1.73 -24.55
CA MET A 1 19.07 2.97 -23.83
C MET A 1 18.18 3.81 -24.72
N ARG A 2 16.86 3.63 -24.63
CA ARG A 2 15.82 4.46 -25.25
C ARG A 2 14.60 4.21 -24.37
N ASN A 3 13.91 5.27 -23.96
CA ASN A 3 12.78 5.33 -22.99
C ASN A 3 13.11 6.16 -21.73
N ALA A 4 13.54 7.42 -21.91
CA ALA A 4 13.44 8.44 -20.86
C ALA A 4 12.02 9.05 -20.77
N GLU A 5 11.06 8.58 -21.56
CA GLU A 5 9.82 9.29 -21.88
C GLU A 5 8.54 8.72 -21.21
N LEU A 6 8.57 7.58 -20.52
CA LEU A 6 7.29 6.93 -20.14
C LEU A 6 6.63 7.49 -18.87
N CYS A 7 7.40 8.07 -17.94
CA CYS A 7 6.86 8.77 -16.77
C CYS A 7 8.02 9.47 -16.03
N PRO A 8 8.04 10.81 -15.93
CA PRO A 8 9.12 11.53 -15.27
C PRO A 8 9.18 11.17 -13.78
N VAL A 9 10.39 11.15 -13.21
CA VAL A 9 10.63 10.70 -11.84
C VAL A 9 9.75 11.44 -10.82
N TRP A 10 9.58 12.76 -11.00
CA TRP A 10 8.73 13.57 -10.13
C TRP A 10 7.28 13.08 -10.11
N LEU A 11 6.73 12.63 -11.24
CA LEU A 11 5.35 12.15 -11.33
C LEU A 11 5.16 10.85 -10.54
N ARG A 12 6.15 9.96 -10.56
CA ARG A 12 6.13 8.72 -9.77
C ARG A 12 6.08 9.01 -8.27
N TRP A 13 6.87 9.99 -7.82
CA TRP A 13 6.85 10.45 -6.44
C TRP A 13 5.54 11.13 -6.08
N VAL A 14 4.97 11.96 -6.95
CA VAL A 14 3.66 12.59 -6.74
C VAL A 14 2.58 11.51 -6.54
N VAL A 15 2.54 10.50 -7.41
CA VAL A 15 1.57 9.39 -7.29
C VAL A 15 1.78 8.59 -6.00
N PHE A 16 3.04 8.28 -5.66
CA PHE A 16 3.35 7.56 -4.42
C PHE A 16 2.96 8.37 -3.18
N VAL A 17 3.31 9.66 -3.11
CA VAL A 17 2.95 10.53 -1.98
C VAL A 17 1.43 10.67 -1.88
N ALA A 18 0.72 10.87 -2.99
CA ALA A 18 -0.74 10.90 -3.00
C ALA A 18 -1.35 9.59 -2.47
N CYS A 19 -0.80 8.44 -2.86
CA CYS A 19 -1.23 7.13 -2.37
C CYS A 19 -0.97 6.98 -0.86
N VAL A 20 0.22 7.34 -0.37
CA VAL A 20 0.54 7.37 1.06
C VAL A 20 -0.45 8.26 1.82
N SER A 21 -0.70 9.48 1.33
CA SER A 21 -1.65 10.40 1.96
C SER A 21 -3.07 9.83 2.01
N ALA A 22 -3.54 9.18 0.94
CA ALA A 22 -4.86 8.55 0.90
C ALA A 22 -4.96 7.37 1.89
N VAL A 23 -3.94 6.52 1.96
CA VAL A 23 -3.86 5.40 2.92
C VAL A 23 -3.86 5.91 4.35
N MET A 24 -3.01 6.89 4.65
CA MET A 24 -2.92 7.49 5.99
C MET A 24 -4.22 8.16 6.41
N TYR A 25 -4.88 8.87 5.50
CA TYR A 25 -6.20 9.44 5.75
C TYR A 25 -7.26 8.34 5.99
N GLY A 26 -7.26 7.26 5.21
CA GLY A 26 -8.20 6.15 5.35
C GLY A 26 -8.07 5.39 6.66
N ILE A 27 -6.83 5.17 7.11
CA ILE A 27 -6.52 4.52 8.40
C ILE A 27 -6.86 5.47 9.55
N PHE A 28 -6.37 6.71 9.50
CA PHE A 28 -6.45 7.63 10.64
C PHE A 28 -7.66 8.56 10.68
N ARG A 29 -8.65 8.38 9.79
CA ARG A 29 -9.93 9.09 9.92
C ARG A 29 -10.68 8.59 11.18
N PRO A 30 -11.23 9.50 12.01
CA PRO A 30 -11.85 9.13 13.29
C PRO A 30 -13.04 8.18 13.16
N VAL A 31 -13.88 8.42 12.16
CA VAL A 31 -15.11 7.63 11.92
C VAL A 31 -14.85 6.63 10.80
N PRO A 32 -15.15 5.34 11.00
CA PRO A 32 -15.03 4.34 9.94
C PRO A 32 -15.87 4.71 8.71
N PRO A 33 -15.43 4.32 7.50
CA PRO A 33 -16.25 4.45 6.31
C PRO A 33 -17.52 3.61 6.45
N GLU A 34 -18.60 4.04 5.80
CA GLU A 34 -19.81 3.23 5.71
C GLU A 34 -19.50 1.93 4.97
N MET A 35 -20.05 0.82 5.48
CA MET A 35 -19.93 -0.48 4.84
C MET A 35 -20.83 -0.50 3.61
N LEU A 36 -20.23 -0.56 2.43
CA LEU A 36 -20.96 -0.65 1.16
C LEU A 36 -21.58 -2.04 0.95
N PHE A 37 -20.94 -3.06 1.51
CA PHE A 37 -21.36 -4.45 1.57
C PHE A 37 -20.57 -5.17 2.68
N ASP A 38 -20.93 -6.42 3.00
CA ASP A 38 -20.25 -7.23 4.02
C ASP A 38 -18.75 -7.30 3.76
N ASN A 39 -17.94 -6.89 4.73
CA ASN A 39 -16.47 -6.87 4.65
C ASN A 39 -15.86 -5.94 3.57
N SER A 40 -16.60 -4.90 3.14
CA SER A 40 -16.11 -3.92 2.16
C SER A 40 -14.88 -3.12 2.62
N ASP A 41 -14.72 -2.93 3.92
CA ASP A 41 -13.53 -2.38 4.57
C ASP A 41 -12.27 -3.20 4.27
N LYS A 42 -12.34 -4.53 4.38
CA LYS A 42 -11.21 -5.45 4.09
C LYS A 42 -10.78 -5.36 2.63
N VAL A 43 -11.74 -5.19 1.71
CA VAL A 43 -11.44 -4.93 0.29
C VAL A 43 -10.70 -3.59 0.14
N GLY A 44 -11.14 -2.56 0.87
CA GLY A 44 -10.45 -1.27 0.95
C GLY A 44 -9.01 -1.40 1.42
N HIS A 45 -8.78 -2.11 2.53
CA HIS A 45 -7.45 -2.40 3.09
C HIS A 45 -6.54 -3.12 2.11
N PHE A 46 -7.04 -4.19 1.48
CA PHE A 46 -6.34 -4.94 0.45
C PHE A 46 -5.93 -4.06 -0.74
N LEU A 47 -6.86 -3.29 -1.30
CA LEU A 47 -6.59 -2.41 -2.45
C LEU A 47 -5.62 -1.29 -2.09
N ALA A 48 -5.78 -0.67 -0.92
CA ALA A 48 -4.94 0.39 -0.40
C ALA A 48 -3.47 -0.05 -0.29
N PHE A 49 -3.20 -1.18 0.37
CA PHE A 49 -1.83 -1.69 0.54
C PHE A 49 -1.24 -2.27 -0.76
N SER A 50 -2.07 -2.80 -1.66
CA SER A 50 -1.63 -3.19 -3.01
C SER A 50 -1.14 -1.98 -3.80
N ALA A 51 -1.94 -0.92 -3.86
CA ALA A 51 -1.61 0.32 -4.55
C ALA A 51 -0.38 0.98 -3.93
N LEU A 52 -0.28 0.99 -2.59
CA LEU A 52 0.87 1.51 -1.87
C LEU A 52 2.16 0.78 -2.26
N GLY A 53 2.15 -0.55 -2.28
CA GLY A 53 3.30 -1.35 -2.70
C GLY A 53 3.73 -1.09 -4.14
N ILE A 54 2.77 -1.05 -5.06
CA ILE A 54 3.03 -0.82 -6.49
C ILE A 54 3.60 0.60 -6.71
N THR A 55 2.98 1.62 -6.12
CA THR A 55 3.43 3.01 -6.29
C THR A 55 4.78 3.26 -5.61
N ALA A 56 5.04 2.65 -4.45
CA ALA A 56 6.36 2.70 -3.82
C ALA A 56 7.44 2.06 -4.71
N ARG A 57 7.13 0.91 -5.32
CA ARG A 57 8.03 0.20 -6.23
C ARG A 57 8.38 1.01 -7.48
N LEU A 58 7.46 1.85 -7.96
CA LEU A 58 7.66 2.75 -9.10
C LEU A 58 8.47 4.01 -8.74
N ALA A 59 8.29 4.56 -7.54
CA ALA A 59 8.96 5.77 -7.09
C ALA A 59 10.40 5.53 -6.61
N LEU A 60 10.66 4.39 -5.96
CA LEU A 60 11.95 4.11 -5.33
C LEU A 60 13.05 3.74 -6.36
N PRO A 61 14.32 4.13 -6.11
CA PRO A 61 15.44 3.76 -6.96
C PRO A 61 15.74 2.25 -6.87
N ASN A 62 16.33 1.69 -7.93
CA ASN A 62 16.54 0.24 -8.07
C ASN A 62 17.21 -0.45 -6.87
N ARG A 63 18.12 0.25 -6.18
CA ARG A 63 18.82 -0.28 -4.99
C ARG A 63 17.90 -0.45 -3.76
N LEU A 64 16.82 0.31 -3.65
CA LEU A 64 15.91 0.30 -2.49
C LEU A 64 14.57 -0.40 -2.79
N GLN A 65 14.27 -0.63 -4.07
CA GLN A 65 12.97 -1.10 -4.54
C GLN A 65 12.50 -2.46 -3.97
N TRP A 66 13.43 -3.28 -3.47
CA TRP A 66 13.10 -4.58 -2.84
C TRP A 66 13.07 -4.51 -1.31
N PHE A 67 13.76 -3.54 -0.71
CA PHE A 67 13.75 -3.34 0.74
C PHE A 67 12.41 -2.78 1.26
N ILE A 68 11.58 -2.23 0.37
CA ILE A 68 10.29 -1.67 0.75
C ILE A 68 9.27 -2.73 1.20
N TRP A 69 9.35 -3.94 0.68
CA TRP A 69 8.37 -4.99 0.96
C TRP A 69 8.33 -5.43 2.43
N PRO A 70 9.46 -5.73 3.11
CA PRO A 70 9.43 -6.00 4.55
C PRO A 70 8.97 -4.80 5.38
N VAL A 71 9.25 -3.57 4.94
CA VAL A 71 8.75 -2.34 5.61
C VAL A 71 7.24 -2.25 5.51
N LEU A 72 6.67 -2.49 4.32
CA LEU A 72 5.22 -2.47 4.13
C LEU A 72 4.52 -3.64 4.84
N ALA A 73 5.14 -4.81 4.89
CA ALA A 73 4.63 -5.96 5.65
C ALA A 73 4.57 -5.66 7.15
N LEU A 74 5.57 -4.96 7.70
CA LEU A 74 5.52 -4.48 9.08
C LEU A 74 4.43 -3.40 9.25
N ALA A 75 4.35 -2.45 8.32
CA ALA A 75 3.34 -1.40 8.35
C ALA A 75 1.90 -1.93 8.32
N ALA A 76 1.64 -3.06 7.65
CA ALA A 76 0.33 -3.71 7.60
C ALA A 76 -0.28 -4.01 8.98
N PHE A 77 0.56 -4.35 9.96
CA PHE A 77 0.16 -4.58 11.34
C PHE A 77 0.29 -3.32 12.19
N VAL A 78 1.41 -2.59 12.06
CA VAL A 78 1.69 -1.43 12.91
C VAL A 78 0.66 -0.33 12.72
N LEU A 79 0.23 -0.05 11.49
CA LEU A 79 -0.75 1.01 11.24
C LEU A 79 -2.14 0.66 11.80
N GLU A 80 -2.55 -0.60 11.71
CA GLU A 80 -3.82 -1.08 12.28
C GLU A 80 -3.78 -1.05 13.82
N TYR A 81 -2.65 -1.46 14.40
CA TYR A 81 -2.42 -1.34 15.85
C TYR A 81 -2.48 0.12 16.32
N LEU A 82 -1.77 1.03 15.63
CA LEU A 82 -1.78 2.45 15.96
C LEU A 82 -3.17 3.08 15.79
N GLN A 83 -3.93 2.66 14.77
CA GLN A 83 -5.32 3.08 14.58
C GLN A 83 -6.16 2.73 15.82
N GLY A 84 -6.10 1.48 16.30
CA GLY A 84 -6.85 1.03 17.48
C GLY A 84 -6.39 1.67 18.79
N VAL A 85 -5.13 2.09 18.90
CA VAL A 85 -4.60 2.78 20.10
C VAL A 85 -4.94 4.27 20.10
N TRP A 86 -4.92 4.94 18.95
CA TRP A 86 -5.06 6.39 18.87
C TRP A 86 -6.47 6.88 18.61
N LEU A 87 -7.35 6.06 18.03
CA LEU A 87 -8.69 6.48 17.63
C LEU A 87 -9.74 5.77 18.49
N PRO A 88 -10.42 6.46 19.42
CA PRO A 88 -11.36 5.85 20.36
C PRO A 88 -12.54 5.10 19.70
N LEU A 89 -12.89 5.48 18.46
CA LEU A 89 -13.97 4.87 17.67
C LEU A 89 -13.48 3.79 16.70
N ARG A 90 -12.21 3.43 16.75
CA ARG A 90 -11.64 2.32 15.97
C ARG A 90 -11.12 1.25 16.89
N THR A 91 -11.29 0.01 16.49
CA THR A 91 -10.75 -1.16 17.20
C THR A 91 -9.67 -1.79 16.34
N PHE A 92 -8.62 -2.29 16.98
CA PHE A 92 -7.62 -3.11 16.28
C PHE A 92 -8.28 -4.39 15.74
N SER A 93 -8.06 -4.66 14.45
CA SER A 93 -8.59 -5.82 13.76
C SER A 93 -7.46 -6.66 13.14
N LEU A 94 -7.36 -7.92 13.58
CA LEU A 94 -6.43 -8.88 12.94
C LEU A 94 -6.83 -9.15 11.49
N GLU A 95 -8.12 -9.14 11.18
CA GLU A 95 -8.63 -9.37 9.83
C GLU A 95 -8.23 -8.24 8.88
N ASP A 96 -8.26 -6.99 9.34
CA ASP A 96 -7.79 -5.84 8.56
C ASP A 96 -6.27 -5.84 8.40
N SER A 97 -5.53 -6.26 9.43
CA SER A 97 -4.08 -6.50 9.33
C SER A 97 -3.75 -7.56 8.28
N TYR A 98 -4.51 -8.65 8.20
CA TYR A 98 -4.36 -9.66 7.16
C TYR A 98 -4.74 -9.13 5.78
N ALA A 99 -5.80 -8.33 5.66
CA ALA A 99 -6.17 -7.69 4.41
C ALA A 99 -5.05 -6.76 3.90
N ASN A 100 -4.46 -5.95 4.78
CA ASN A 100 -3.30 -5.11 4.51
C ASN A 100 -2.12 -5.97 4.00
N LEU A 101 -1.76 -7.04 4.73
CA LEU A 101 -0.65 -7.91 4.38
C LEU A 101 -0.86 -8.62 3.04
N CYS A 102 -2.07 -9.12 2.77
CA CYS A 102 -2.45 -9.69 1.48
C CYS A 102 -2.31 -8.67 0.36
N GLY A 103 -2.66 -7.39 0.62
CA GLY A 103 -2.42 -6.29 -0.31
C GLY A 103 -0.94 -6.09 -0.63
N VAL A 104 -0.07 -6.10 0.40
CA VAL A 104 1.38 -6.03 0.20
C VAL A 104 1.89 -7.23 -0.62
N ALA A 105 1.43 -8.44 -0.30
CA ALA A 105 1.83 -9.67 -0.97
C ALA A 105 1.43 -9.69 -2.46
N ILE A 106 0.21 -9.26 -2.80
CA ILE A 106 -0.22 -9.19 -4.19
C ILE A 106 0.52 -8.10 -4.96
N GLY A 107 0.75 -6.93 -4.33
CA GLY A 107 1.56 -5.86 -4.91
C GLY A 107 2.98 -6.34 -5.24
N PHE A 108 3.60 -7.09 -4.32
CA PHE A 108 4.90 -7.73 -4.52
C PHE A 108 4.86 -8.69 -5.71
N ALA A 109 3.89 -9.60 -5.74
CA ALA A 109 3.76 -10.62 -6.78
C ALA A 109 3.60 -9.97 -8.17
N VAL A 110 2.72 -8.97 -8.29
CA VAL A 110 2.52 -8.21 -9.54
C VAL A 110 3.81 -7.57 -10.01
N CYS A 111 4.50 -6.83 -9.13
CA CYS A 111 5.76 -6.17 -9.48
C CYS A 111 6.87 -7.16 -9.83
N TRP A 112 6.94 -8.30 -9.14
CA TRP A 112 7.91 -9.36 -9.39
C TRP A 112 7.68 -10.02 -10.76
N VAL A 113 6.44 -10.36 -11.08
CA VAL A 113 6.04 -10.90 -12.38
C VAL A 113 6.44 -9.92 -13.49
N ILE A 114 6.04 -8.65 -13.39
CA ILE A 114 6.36 -7.62 -14.40
C ILE A 114 7.88 -7.49 -14.58
N ALA A 115 8.63 -7.38 -13.48
CA ALA A 115 10.09 -7.25 -13.55
C ALA A 115 10.74 -8.47 -14.24
N ARG A 116 10.21 -9.68 -14.03
CA ARG A 116 10.71 -10.92 -14.64
C ARG A 116 10.46 -10.98 -16.15
N TYR A 117 9.36 -10.42 -16.63
CA TYR A 117 9.04 -10.37 -18.07
C TYR A 117 9.70 -9.21 -18.80
N CYS A 118 9.87 -8.05 -18.16
CA CYS A 118 10.52 -6.88 -18.76
C CYS A 118 12.06 -6.91 -18.72
N SER A 119 12.65 -7.85 -17.96
CA SER A 119 14.11 -8.04 -17.88
C SER A 119 14.63 -9.13 -18.83
N LYS A 120 13.76 -9.68 -19.69
CA LYS A 120 14.13 -10.50 -20.86
C LYS A 120 14.08 -9.62 -22.10
#